data_AF-A0A9J7DT50-F1
#
_entry.id   AF-A0A9J7DT50-F1
#
_cell.length_a   1.000
_cell.length_b   1.000
_cell.length_c   1.000
_cell.angle_alpha   90.00
_cell.angle_beta   90.00
_cell.angle_gamma   90.00
#
_symmetry.space_group_name_H-M   'P 1'
#
loop_
_entity.id
_entity.type
_entity.pdbx_description
1 polymer ?
#
loop_
_entity_poly.entity_id
_entity_poly.type
_entity_poly.pdbx_seq_one_letter_code
_entity_poly.pdbx_strand_id
1 'polypeptide(L)'
;MNFLTQFRSCSGLGLGRQEEIDWRDVITEAEQIVGYPTSFLNLRWLFNDEIASTAIHLRKLVGSNHPVLKSAKNLLVGSKSNLQSVGLIILLVSKAAGFDTKNFTRDLYDSGVLHSQRALAEIVEMKRTGHMIHKAMVNLQKKGDQGDKYKDLLYGNKIVLLTGDFLLATCLQHLGGLRNNEVTELISTGLRDLVEGDAFGNHDNDGNPIPTLPKAEDEEAHYDWENEDNLQPLGSNDFLGRGIAEWKLRTMLMSGSILAKGCQGAMKLANRGPEVEKNAYILGGHLALLWQLYLDVKDFFTHPYSYSLVGAPTTIALWEYPTIYGHIFESKVEKTPVEFKQLHYSVRTTRSMEYLMKLLDNEFESVLKYAKMFPGEDASAALQKMAITIHGETLQYIE
;
A
#
# COMPACT_ATOMS: atom_id res chain seq x y z
N MET A 1 -5.50 -27.66 17.93
CA MET A 1 -4.35 -28.56 17.64
C MET A 1 -4.72 -29.38 16.40
N ASN A 2 -3.90 -29.28 15.35
CA ASN A 2 -3.94 -30.03 14.08
C ASN A 2 -4.95 -29.62 12.98
N PHE A 3 -4.89 -28.37 12.50
CA PHE A 3 -5.22 -28.04 11.10
C PHE A 3 -3.97 -27.85 10.20
N LEU A 4 -2.76 -27.89 10.79
CA LEU A 4 -1.47 -27.72 10.09
C LEU A 4 -0.88 -29.04 9.53
N THR A 5 -1.52 -30.19 9.75
CA THR A 5 -0.97 -31.51 9.36
C THR A 5 -1.56 -32.12 8.10
N GLN A 6 -2.52 -31.48 7.44
CA GLN A 6 -3.16 -32.07 6.25
C GLN A 6 -2.45 -31.77 4.92
N PHE A 7 -1.36 -30.99 4.93
CA PHE A 7 -0.54 -30.70 3.75
C PHE A 7 0.85 -31.35 3.74
N ARG A 8 1.15 -32.26 4.68
CA ARG A 8 2.43 -33.00 4.72
C ARG A 8 2.21 -34.51 4.72
N SER A 9 1.77 -35.07 3.60
CA SER A 9 1.92 -36.50 3.28
C SER A 9 1.41 -36.80 1.87
N CYS A 10 2.23 -36.53 0.85
CA CYS A 10 2.16 -37.22 -0.43
C CYS A 10 3.58 -37.36 -1.00
N SER A 11 4.42 -38.14 -0.32
CA SER A 11 5.61 -38.73 -0.94
C SER A 11 5.18 -39.96 -1.72
N GLY A 12 4.72 -39.74 -2.95
CA GLY A 12 4.33 -40.77 -3.89
C GLY A 12 4.28 -40.16 -5.29
N LEU A 13 5.26 -40.54 -6.12
CA LEU A 13 5.44 -40.19 -7.53
C LEU A 13 4.17 -39.71 -8.25
N GLY A 14 4.08 -38.39 -8.41
CA GLY A 14 3.11 -37.70 -9.25
C GLY A 14 3.56 -36.26 -9.40
N LEU A 15 4.14 -35.92 -10.56
CA LEU A 15 4.43 -34.55 -10.97
C LEU A 15 3.11 -33.81 -11.20
N GLY A 16 2.47 -33.37 -10.10
CA GLY A 16 1.39 -32.39 -10.14
C GLY A 16 2.00 -31.01 -10.06
N ARG A 17 1.98 -30.25 -11.16
CA ARG A 17 2.12 -28.79 -11.10
C ARG A 17 1.09 -28.29 -10.08
N GLN A 18 1.52 -27.61 -9.01
CA GLN A 18 0.62 -26.65 -8.37
C GLN A 18 0.18 -25.69 -9.48
N GLU A 19 -1.12 -25.60 -9.74
CA GLU A 19 -1.64 -24.58 -10.63
C GLU A 19 -1.27 -23.23 -10.02
N GLU A 20 -0.32 -22.55 -10.65
CA GLU A 20 0.05 -21.17 -10.32
C GLU A 20 -1.21 -20.32 -10.47
N ILE A 21 -1.78 -19.89 -9.34
CA ILE A 21 -2.92 -18.97 -9.35
C ILE A 21 -2.40 -17.63 -9.85
N ASP A 22 -2.71 -17.25 -11.10
CA ASP A 22 -2.33 -15.93 -11.61
C ASP A 22 -3.11 -14.86 -10.84
N TRP A 23 -2.38 -13.92 -10.24
CA TRP A 23 -2.93 -12.73 -9.59
C TRP A 23 -3.99 -12.00 -10.44
N ARG A 24 -3.85 -12.02 -11.77
CA ARG A 24 -4.85 -11.41 -12.68
C ARG A 24 -6.20 -12.12 -12.62
N ASP A 25 -6.20 -13.45 -12.51
CA ASP A 25 -7.43 -14.23 -12.41
C ASP A 25 -8.13 -13.97 -11.07
N VAL A 26 -7.34 -13.86 -10.00
CA VAL A 26 -7.85 -13.50 -8.66
C VAL A 26 -8.53 -12.13 -8.67
N ILE A 27 -7.91 -11.13 -9.29
CA ILE A 27 -8.53 -9.79 -9.44
C ILE A 27 -9.80 -9.88 -10.27
N THR A 28 -9.76 -10.59 -11.40
CA THR A 28 -10.91 -10.68 -12.31
C THR A 28 -12.12 -11.31 -11.62
N GLU A 29 -11.92 -12.38 -10.85
CA GLU A 29 -12.96 -13.02 -10.05
C GLU A 29 -13.49 -12.07 -8.96
N ALA A 30 -12.60 -11.37 -8.25
CA ALA A 30 -12.99 -10.39 -7.25
C ALA A 30 -13.82 -9.23 -7.84
N GLU A 31 -13.45 -8.73 -9.03
CA GLU A 31 -14.20 -7.70 -9.76
C GLU A 31 -15.59 -8.19 -10.17
N GLN A 32 -15.71 -9.45 -10.58
CA GLN A 32 -17.01 -10.09 -10.89
C GLN A 32 -17.89 -10.17 -9.65
N ILE A 33 -17.32 -10.50 -8.49
CA ILE A 33 -18.05 -10.58 -7.22
C ILE A 33 -18.65 -9.22 -6.87
N VAL A 34 -17.89 -8.12 -6.95
CA VAL A 34 -18.42 -6.79 -6.61
C VAL A 34 -19.29 -6.17 -7.72
N GLY A 35 -19.35 -6.80 -8.90
CA GLY A 35 -20.11 -6.33 -10.05
C GLY A 35 -19.55 -5.04 -10.65
N TYR A 36 -18.26 -4.75 -10.42
CA TYR A 36 -17.64 -3.50 -10.85
C TYR A 36 -16.17 -3.73 -11.24
N PRO A 37 -15.79 -3.49 -12.51
CA PRO A 37 -14.40 -3.52 -12.90
C PRO A 37 -13.67 -2.34 -12.25
N THR A 38 -12.82 -2.63 -11.29
CA THR A 38 -12.03 -1.61 -10.56
C THR A 38 -10.92 -1.01 -11.41
N SER A 39 -10.46 -1.74 -12.42
CA SER A 39 -9.70 -1.19 -13.55
C SER A 39 -10.38 0.02 -14.20
N PHE A 40 -11.71 0.14 -14.12
CA PHE A 40 -12.48 1.26 -14.63
C PHE A 40 -12.55 2.46 -13.66
N LEU A 41 -12.32 2.26 -12.35
CA LEU A 41 -12.25 3.36 -11.36
C LEU A 41 -11.12 4.33 -11.75
N ASN A 42 -9.94 3.79 -12.07
CA ASN A 42 -8.78 4.57 -12.48
C ASN A 42 -8.98 5.28 -13.82
N LEU A 43 -9.62 4.61 -14.77
CA LEU A 43 -9.83 5.14 -16.10
C LEU A 43 -10.89 6.25 -16.13
N ARG A 44 -11.95 6.15 -15.32
CA ARG A 44 -13.07 7.11 -15.34
C ARG A 44 -12.65 8.55 -15.03
N TRP A 45 -11.72 8.75 -14.09
CA TRP A 45 -11.20 10.10 -13.82
C TRP A 45 -10.08 10.49 -14.80
N LEU A 46 -9.21 9.54 -15.22
CA LEU A 46 -8.17 9.80 -16.24
C LEU A 46 -8.74 10.29 -17.58
N PHE A 47 -9.96 9.87 -17.93
CA PHE A 47 -10.67 10.29 -19.14
C PHE A 47 -11.57 11.52 -18.94
N ASN A 48 -11.49 12.20 -17.80
CA ASN A 48 -12.15 13.49 -17.66
C ASN A 48 -11.47 14.54 -18.56
N ASP A 49 -12.25 15.48 -19.10
CA ASP A 49 -11.78 16.46 -20.10
C ASP A 49 -10.58 17.27 -19.57
N GLU A 50 -10.54 17.58 -18.26
CA GLU A 50 -9.40 18.28 -17.68
C GLU A 50 -8.12 17.43 -17.69
N ILE A 51 -8.20 16.12 -17.45
CA ILE A 51 -7.04 15.23 -17.44
C ILE A 51 -6.62 14.85 -18.86
N ALA A 52 -7.57 14.70 -19.80
CA ALA A 52 -7.25 14.59 -21.22
C ALA A 52 -6.41 15.79 -21.70
N SER A 53 -6.67 17.00 -21.17
CA SER A 53 -5.83 18.17 -21.45
C SER A 53 -4.39 18.02 -20.90
N THR A 54 -4.21 17.40 -19.72
CA THR A 54 -2.88 17.14 -19.15
C THR A 54 -2.08 16.13 -19.97
N ALA A 55 -2.73 15.22 -20.69
CA ALA A 55 -2.05 14.26 -21.56
C ALA A 55 -1.24 14.94 -22.68
N ILE A 56 -1.73 16.08 -23.20
CA ILE A 56 -1.00 16.90 -24.18
C ILE A 56 0.30 17.44 -23.56
N HIS A 57 0.25 17.84 -22.29
CA HIS A 57 1.40 18.35 -21.56
C HIS A 57 2.39 17.23 -21.20
N LEU A 58 1.90 16.05 -20.82
CA LEU A 58 2.73 14.86 -20.59
C LEU A 58 3.48 14.44 -21.85
N ARG A 59 2.87 14.56 -23.04
CA ARG A 59 3.54 14.23 -24.32
C ARG A 59 4.78 15.09 -24.56
N LYS A 60 4.80 16.34 -24.10
CA LYS A 60 5.98 17.22 -24.22
C LYS A 60 7.16 16.76 -23.36
N LEU A 61 6.91 15.94 -22.35
CA LEU A 61 7.94 15.38 -21.47
C LEU A 61 8.56 14.10 -22.03
N VAL A 62 8.06 13.56 -23.13
CA VAL A 62 8.62 12.34 -23.75
C VAL A 62 10.07 12.62 -24.15
N GLY A 63 11.01 11.82 -23.60
CA GLY A 63 12.45 12.00 -23.79
C GLY A 63 13.17 12.80 -22.69
N SER A 64 12.44 13.44 -21.77
CA SER A 64 13.02 14.19 -20.64
C SER A 64 13.49 13.31 -19.48
N ASN A 65 13.14 12.02 -19.48
CA ASN A 65 13.32 11.07 -18.37
C ASN A 65 12.61 11.48 -17.06
N HIS A 66 11.63 12.39 -17.12
CA HIS A 66 10.85 12.73 -15.94
C HIS A 66 10.05 11.52 -15.41
N PRO A 67 10.08 11.22 -14.09
CA PRO A 67 9.37 10.09 -13.49
C PRO A 67 7.85 10.07 -13.72
N VAL A 68 7.22 11.21 -14.00
CA VAL A 68 5.77 11.32 -14.20
C VAL A 68 5.26 10.42 -15.33
N LEU A 69 6.08 10.17 -16.36
CA LEU A 69 5.72 9.25 -17.43
C LEU A 69 5.69 7.80 -16.96
N LYS A 70 6.61 7.41 -16.07
CA LYS A 70 6.61 6.09 -15.42
C LYS A 70 5.39 5.96 -14.50
N SER A 71 5.11 6.99 -13.70
CA SER A 71 3.93 7.02 -12.83
C SER A 71 2.63 6.93 -13.62
N ALA A 72 2.48 7.72 -14.69
CA ALA A 72 1.32 7.68 -15.58
C ALA A 72 1.16 6.32 -16.27
N LYS A 73 2.26 5.71 -16.75
CA LYS A 73 2.23 4.36 -17.32
C LYS A 73 1.76 3.32 -16.29
N ASN A 74 2.26 3.39 -15.07
CA ASN A 74 1.89 2.46 -14.01
C ASN A 74 0.41 2.60 -13.60
N LEU A 75 -0.12 3.84 -13.63
CA LEU A 75 -1.54 4.12 -13.40
C LEU A 75 -2.44 3.60 -14.55
N LEU A 76 -2.01 3.74 -15.82
CA LEU A 76 -2.80 3.39 -17.01
C LEU A 76 -2.76 1.90 -17.38
N VAL A 77 -1.55 1.31 -17.42
CA VAL A 77 -1.34 -0.07 -17.90
C VAL A 77 -1.62 -1.07 -16.78
N GLY A 78 -1.61 -0.59 -15.55
CA GLY A 78 -1.71 -1.40 -14.36
C GLY A 78 -0.43 -2.22 -14.11
N SER A 79 0.37 -1.81 -13.14
CA SER A 79 1.56 -2.55 -12.71
C SER A 79 1.31 -3.32 -11.41
N LYS A 80 1.73 -4.59 -11.33
CA LYS A 80 1.81 -5.39 -10.07
C LYS A 80 2.64 -4.74 -8.95
N SER A 81 3.21 -3.55 -9.16
CA SER A 81 4.13 -2.86 -8.24
C SER A 81 3.46 -1.93 -7.23
N ASN A 82 2.13 -1.80 -7.25
CA ASN A 82 1.36 -0.99 -6.31
C ASN A 82 0.08 -1.75 -5.95
N LEU A 83 -0.51 -1.48 -4.78
CA LEU A 83 -1.79 -2.06 -4.38
C LEU A 83 -2.89 -1.54 -5.32
N GLN A 84 -3.05 -2.21 -6.47
CA GLN A 84 -3.99 -1.84 -7.54
C GLN A 84 -5.45 -2.12 -7.18
N SER A 85 -5.67 -2.59 -5.96
CA SER A 85 -6.89 -3.18 -5.48
C SER A 85 -7.40 -2.47 -4.22
N VAL A 86 -6.94 -1.25 -3.90
CA VAL A 86 -7.46 -0.52 -2.71
C VAL A 86 -8.97 -0.32 -2.84
N GLY A 87 -9.44 0.25 -3.95
CA GLY A 87 -10.86 0.36 -4.23
C GLY A 87 -11.58 -0.99 -4.23
N LEU A 88 -10.97 -2.03 -4.83
CA LEU A 88 -11.54 -3.38 -4.87
C LEU A 88 -11.69 -4.01 -3.49
N ILE A 89 -10.68 -3.88 -2.62
CA ILE A 89 -10.71 -4.37 -1.24
C ILE A 89 -11.81 -3.66 -0.46
N ILE A 90 -11.94 -2.33 -0.60
CA ILE A 90 -13.03 -1.58 0.04
C ILE A 90 -14.40 -2.10 -0.41
N LEU A 91 -14.57 -2.39 -1.71
CA LEU A 91 -15.81 -2.94 -2.26
C LEU A 91 -16.08 -4.38 -1.79
N LEU A 92 -15.07 -5.22 -1.73
CA LEU A 92 -15.18 -6.59 -1.21
C LEU A 92 -15.55 -6.59 0.27
N VAL A 93 -14.90 -5.76 1.09
CA VAL A 93 -15.25 -5.60 2.51
C VAL A 93 -16.68 -5.06 2.65
N SER A 94 -17.07 -4.10 1.81
CA SER A 94 -18.45 -3.58 1.74
C SER A 94 -19.46 -4.68 1.47
N LYS A 95 -19.20 -5.51 0.46
CA LYS A 95 -20.07 -6.63 0.08
C LYS A 95 -20.10 -7.72 1.15
N ALA A 96 -18.94 -8.08 1.71
CA ALA A 96 -18.82 -9.07 2.77
C ALA A 96 -19.60 -8.65 4.02
N ALA A 97 -19.56 -7.37 4.41
CA ALA A 97 -20.29 -6.87 5.56
C ALA A 97 -21.82 -6.80 5.35
N GLY A 98 -22.24 -6.62 4.11
CA GLY A 98 -23.62 -6.34 3.74
C GLY A 98 -24.16 -5.07 4.40
N PHE A 99 -25.47 -4.85 4.30
CA PHE A 99 -26.18 -3.76 4.97
C PHE A 99 -27.65 -4.15 5.21
N ASP A 100 -28.34 -3.42 6.09
CA ASP A 100 -29.78 -3.64 6.30
C ASP A 100 -30.57 -2.97 5.17
N THR A 101 -31.19 -3.78 4.32
CA THR A 101 -31.98 -3.32 3.16
C THR A 101 -33.20 -2.51 3.54
N LYS A 102 -33.64 -2.51 4.81
CA LYS A 102 -34.73 -1.65 5.29
C LYS A 102 -34.31 -0.18 5.39
N ASN A 103 -33.02 0.09 5.57
CA ASN A 103 -32.49 1.43 5.75
C ASN A 103 -32.17 2.13 4.42
N PHE A 104 -32.22 1.40 3.30
CA PHE A 104 -31.81 1.91 1.99
C PHE A 104 -32.82 1.53 0.91
N THR A 105 -33.17 2.48 0.05
CA THR A 105 -34.02 2.22 -1.11
C THR A 105 -33.25 1.46 -2.19
N ARG A 106 -33.96 0.68 -3.02
CA ARG A 106 -33.37 -0.23 -4.01
C ARG A 106 -32.53 0.48 -5.08
N ASP A 107 -32.75 1.76 -5.30
CA ASP A 107 -32.02 2.62 -6.24
C ASP A 107 -30.67 3.12 -5.68
N LEU A 108 -30.37 2.88 -4.41
CA LEU A 108 -29.13 3.32 -3.74
C LEU A 108 -28.02 2.25 -3.73
N TYR A 109 -28.28 1.06 -4.25
CA TYR A 109 -27.32 -0.03 -4.27
C TYR A 109 -27.47 -0.93 -5.49
N ASP A 110 -26.39 -1.60 -5.82
CA ASP A 110 -26.35 -2.61 -6.86
C ASP A 110 -25.30 -3.67 -6.49
N SER A 111 -25.53 -4.92 -6.89
CA SER A 111 -24.65 -6.07 -6.65
C SER A 111 -24.26 -6.29 -5.17
N GLY A 112 -25.08 -5.81 -4.23
CA GLY A 112 -24.84 -5.92 -2.78
C GLY A 112 -23.93 -4.83 -2.19
N VAL A 113 -23.70 -3.73 -2.92
CA VAL A 113 -22.87 -2.61 -2.47
C VAL A 113 -23.60 -1.28 -2.69
N LEU A 114 -23.54 -0.38 -1.70
CA LEU A 114 -24.14 0.96 -1.78
C LEU A 114 -23.40 1.84 -2.81
N HIS A 115 -24.13 2.71 -3.51
CA HIS A 115 -23.53 3.72 -4.38
C HIS A 115 -22.59 4.65 -3.61
N SER A 116 -22.90 4.95 -2.34
CA SER A 116 -22.03 5.73 -1.46
C SER A 116 -20.72 5.00 -1.13
N GLN A 117 -20.76 3.69 -0.92
CA GLN A 117 -19.56 2.86 -0.71
C GLN A 117 -18.70 2.78 -1.98
N ARG A 118 -19.33 2.68 -3.17
CA ARG A 118 -18.63 2.78 -4.46
C ARG A 118 -17.96 4.14 -4.63
N ALA A 119 -18.69 5.22 -4.37
CA ALA A 119 -18.14 6.57 -4.42
C ALA A 119 -16.98 6.75 -3.42
N LEU A 120 -17.07 6.18 -2.22
CA LEU A 120 -15.97 6.19 -1.25
C LEU A 120 -14.72 5.46 -1.77
N ALA A 121 -14.89 4.27 -2.37
CA ALA A 121 -13.78 3.54 -2.99
C ALA A 121 -13.10 4.37 -4.10
N GLU A 122 -13.88 5.07 -4.93
CA GLU A 122 -13.36 6.01 -5.94
C GLU A 122 -12.59 7.18 -5.31
N ILE A 123 -13.13 7.77 -4.25
CA ILE A 123 -12.51 8.89 -3.51
C ILE A 123 -11.16 8.47 -2.93
N VAL A 124 -11.09 7.29 -2.31
CA VAL A 124 -9.86 6.76 -1.71
C VAL A 124 -8.80 6.50 -2.78
N GLU A 125 -9.17 5.87 -3.90
CA GLU A 125 -8.25 5.60 -5.01
C GLU A 125 -7.74 6.90 -5.65
N MET A 126 -8.63 7.88 -5.84
CA MET A 126 -8.29 9.21 -6.36
C MET A 126 -7.33 9.96 -5.43
N LYS A 127 -7.58 9.91 -4.12
CA LYS A 127 -6.70 10.51 -3.10
C LYS A 127 -5.30 9.91 -3.13
N ARG A 128 -5.23 8.58 -3.09
CA ARG A 128 -3.97 7.82 -3.19
C ARG A 128 -3.24 8.15 -4.49
N THR A 129 -3.97 8.25 -5.60
CA THR A 129 -3.38 8.58 -6.90
C THR A 129 -2.85 10.01 -6.95
N GLY A 130 -3.60 10.99 -6.44
CA GLY A 130 -3.12 12.38 -6.33
C GLY A 130 -1.81 12.48 -5.54
N HIS A 131 -1.75 11.79 -4.40
CA HIS A 131 -0.53 11.68 -3.60
C HIS A 131 0.62 10.99 -4.37
N MET A 132 0.35 9.86 -5.03
CA MET A 132 1.36 9.17 -5.87
C MET A 132 1.88 10.04 -7.01
N ILE A 133 1.03 10.89 -7.61
CA ILE A 133 1.45 11.86 -8.62
C ILE A 133 2.40 12.87 -7.99
N HIS A 134 2.06 13.48 -6.86
CA HIS A 134 2.94 14.41 -6.15
C HIS A 134 4.32 13.79 -5.83
N LYS A 135 4.38 12.51 -5.47
CA LYS A 135 5.65 11.78 -5.25
C LYS A 135 6.52 11.60 -6.51
N ALA A 136 6.00 11.88 -7.69
CA ALA A 136 6.77 11.83 -8.94
C ALA A 136 7.61 13.10 -9.20
N MET A 137 7.57 14.09 -8.29
CA MET A 137 8.40 15.30 -8.40
C MET A 137 9.89 14.97 -8.33
N VAL A 138 10.67 15.65 -9.15
CA VAL A 138 12.13 15.52 -9.19
C VAL A 138 12.76 16.59 -8.32
N ASN A 139 13.76 16.22 -7.51
CA ASN A 139 14.58 17.18 -6.78
C ASN A 139 15.50 17.94 -7.77
N LEU A 140 15.32 19.26 -7.87
CA LEU A 140 16.05 20.14 -8.80
C LEU A 140 17.11 21.02 -8.13
N GLN A 141 17.52 20.71 -6.88
CA GLN A 141 18.49 21.51 -6.11
C GLN A 141 19.84 21.70 -6.85
N LYS A 142 20.32 20.68 -7.57
CA LYS A 142 21.59 20.73 -8.32
C LYS A 142 21.36 21.18 -9.77
N LYS A 143 21.20 22.50 -9.96
CA LYS A 143 21.04 23.13 -11.30
C LYS A 143 22.15 22.78 -12.31
N GLY A 144 23.37 22.49 -11.84
CA GLY A 144 24.54 22.24 -12.69
C GLY A 144 24.52 20.89 -13.43
N ASP A 145 23.84 19.88 -12.89
CA ASP A 145 23.92 18.50 -13.41
C ASP A 145 22.91 18.20 -14.53
N GLN A 146 21.89 19.05 -14.68
CA GLN A 146 20.72 18.79 -15.54
C GLN A 146 20.78 19.48 -16.91
N GLY A 147 21.71 20.42 -17.11
CA GLY A 147 21.94 21.11 -18.39
C GLY A 147 20.64 21.60 -19.06
N ASP A 148 20.49 21.28 -20.35
CA ASP A 148 19.32 21.65 -21.14
C ASP A 148 18.01 20.97 -20.69
N LYS A 149 18.09 19.83 -19.98
CA LYS A 149 16.92 19.10 -19.47
C LYS A 149 16.26 19.76 -18.27
N TYR A 150 16.95 20.70 -17.60
CA TYR A 150 16.39 21.38 -16.42
C TYR A 150 15.03 22.04 -16.70
N LYS A 151 14.87 22.64 -17.88
CA LYS A 151 13.60 23.29 -18.27
C LYS A 151 12.47 22.28 -18.42
N ASP A 152 12.75 21.12 -19.01
CA ASP A 152 11.76 20.06 -19.20
C ASP A 152 11.39 19.41 -17.86
N LEU A 153 12.37 19.20 -16.97
CA LEU A 153 12.12 18.68 -15.62
C LEU A 153 11.32 19.67 -14.78
N LEU A 154 11.64 20.96 -14.83
CA LEU A 154 10.86 22.00 -14.16
C LEU A 154 9.43 22.06 -14.71
N TYR A 155 9.27 21.92 -16.02
CA TYR A 155 7.96 21.85 -16.65
C TYR A 155 7.16 20.64 -16.16
N GLY A 156 7.79 19.46 -16.08
CA GLY A 156 7.13 18.27 -15.57
C GLY A 156 6.77 18.36 -14.09
N ASN A 157 7.62 18.97 -13.24
CA ASN A 157 7.28 19.22 -11.84
C ASN A 157 6.03 20.09 -11.70
N LYS A 158 5.85 21.10 -12.58
CA LYS A 158 4.62 21.91 -12.60
C LYS A 158 3.39 21.07 -12.95
N ILE A 159 3.51 20.19 -13.95
CA ILE A 159 2.41 19.29 -14.34
C ILE A 159 2.06 18.36 -13.19
N VAL A 160 3.06 17.74 -12.56
CA VAL A 160 2.88 16.86 -11.41
C VAL A 160 2.15 17.57 -10.28
N LEU A 161 2.63 18.75 -9.88
CA LEU A 161 2.06 19.52 -8.76
C LEU A 161 0.59 19.85 -9.01
N LEU A 162 0.30 20.47 -10.16
CA LEU A 162 -1.07 20.89 -10.51
C LEU A 162 -2.03 19.72 -10.71
N THR A 163 -1.55 18.61 -11.28
CA THR A 163 -2.39 17.41 -11.48
C THR A 163 -2.74 16.76 -10.16
N GLY A 164 -1.77 16.64 -9.24
CA GLY A 164 -2.03 16.12 -7.91
C GLY A 164 -3.00 17.04 -7.13
N ASP A 165 -2.81 18.36 -7.19
CA ASP A 165 -3.71 19.33 -6.52
C ASP A 165 -5.13 19.26 -7.05
N PHE A 166 -5.30 19.15 -8.38
CA PHE A 166 -6.59 18.96 -9.02
C PHE A 166 -7.31 17.69 -8.53
N LEU A 167 -6.59 16.55 -8.48
CA LEU A 167 -7.17 15.30 -7.98
C LEU A 167 -7.55 15.39 -6.50
N LEU A 168 -6.73 16.03 -5.67
CA LEU A 168 -7.05 16.23 -4.25
C LEU A 168 -8.26 17.15 -4.08
N ALA A 169 -8.37 18.25 -4.84
CA ALA A 169 -9.52 19.14 -4.80
C ALA A 169 -10.82 18.42 -5.24
N THR A 170 -10.74 17.63 -6.32
CA THR A 170 -11.87 16.82 -6.82
C THR A 170 -12.30 15.77 -5.79
N CYS A 171 -11.32 15.11 -5.16
CA CYS A 171 -11.55 14.17 -4.08
C CYS A 171 -12.31 14.82 -2.91
N LEU A 172 -11.91 16.03 -2.49
CA LEU A 172 -12.60 16.77 -1.42
C LEU A 172 -14.02 17.17 -1.81
N GLN A 173 -14.25 17.57 -3.07
CA GLN A 173 -15.59 17.85 -3.58
C GLN A 173 -16.48 16.60 -3.53
N HIS A 174 -15.98 15.45 -3.98
CA HIS A 174 -16.71 14.18 -3.94
C HIS A 174 -16.97 13.72 -2.51
N LEU A 175 -16.01 13.91 -1.61
CA LEU A 175 -16.14 13.59 -0.19
C LEU A 175 -17.24 14.42 0.48
N GLY A 176 -17.31 15.73 0.20
CA GLY A 176 -18.43 16.57 0.62
C GLY A 176 -19.78 16.13 0.02
N GLY A 177 -19.75 15.56 -1.19
CA GLY A 177 -20.91 14.95 -1.86
C GLY A 177 -21.49 13.74 -1.12
N LEU A 178 -20.70 13.01 -0.33
CA LEU A 178 -21.19 11.90 0.50
C LEU A 178 -22.10 12.36 1.65
N ARG A 179 -22.01 13.65 2.04
CA ARG A 179 -22.79 14.27 3.13
C ARG A 179 -22.70 13.49 4.45
N ASN A 180 -21.54 12.92 4.74
CA ASN A 180 -21.24 12.23 5.99
C ASN A 180 -19.97 12.82 6.60
N ASN A 181 -20.13 13.55 7.71
CA ASN A 181 -19.03 14.27 8.35
C ASN A 181 -17.98 13.33 8.94
N GLU A 182 -18.40 12.22 9.54
CA GLU A 182 -17.47 11.23 10.12
C GLU A 182 -16.59 10.61 9.05
N VAL A 183 -17.17 10.24 7.90
CA VAL A 183 -16.40 9.70 6.76
C VAL A 183 -15.50 10.78 6.17
N THR A 184 -15.97 12.04 6.12
CA THR A 184 -15.17 13.18 5.63
C THR A 184 -13.93 13.40 6.48
N GLU A 185 -14.10 13.43 7.81
CA GLU A 185 -13.00 13.55 8.76
C GLU A 185 -12.04 12.37 8.65
N LEU A 186 -12.57 11.14 8.66
CA LEU A 186 -11.78 9.91 8.59
C LEU A 186 -10.91 9.87 7.32
N ILE A 187 -11.46 10.14 6.14
CA ILE A 187 -10.68 10.11 4.89
C ILE A 187 -9.74 11.32 4.79
N SER A 188 -10.03 12.43 5.45
CA SER A 188 -9.13 13.60 5.52
C SER A 188 -7.91 13.30 6.38
N THR A 189 -8.07 12.65 7.53
CA THR A 189 -6.94 12.20 8.36
C THR A 189 -6.09 11.16 7.64
N GLY A 190 -6.67 10.32 6.79
CA GLY A 190 -5.88 9.42 5.93
C GLY A 190 -4.93 10.16 4.96
N LEU A 191 -5.26 11.38 4.50
CA LEU A 191 -4.33 12.21 3.71
C LEU A 191 -3.20 12.76 4.57
N ARG A 192 -3.51 13.18 5.80
CA ARG A 192 -2.48 13.62 6.77
C ARG A 192 -1.46 12.50 6.97
N ASP A 193 -1.92 11.28 7.22
CA ASP A 193 -1.02 10.14 7.48
C ASP A 193 -0.12 9.83 6.27
N LEU A 194 -0.63 9.92 5.03
CA LEU A 194 0.16 9.78 3.81
C LEU A 194 1.29 10.83 3.73
N VAL A 195 0.97 12.09 4.04
CA VAL A 195 1.95 13.19 4.02
C VAL A 195 2.96 13.06 5.16
N GLU A 196 2.52 12.62 6.34
CA GLU A 196 3.42 12.31 7.47
C GLU A 196 4.38 11.17 7.11
N GLY A 197 3.89 10.15 6.40
CA GLY A 197 4.71 9.04 5.90
C GLY A 197 5.87 9.48 5.00
N ASP A 198 5.65 10.48 4.14
CA ASP A 198 6.70 11.05 3.29
C ASP A 198 7.77 11.82 4.07
N ALA A 199 7.44 12.32 5.26
CA ALA A 199 8.37 13.02 6.14
C ALA A 199 8.95 12.10 7.24
N PHE A 200 8.52 10.84 7.31
CA PHE A 200 8.83 9.96 8.43
C PHE A 200 10.27 9.43 8.38
N GLY A 201 11.03 9.76 9.43
CA GLY A 201 12.43 9.39 9.56
C GLY A 201 13.37 10.19 8.66
N ASN A 202 14.61 9.72 8.56
CA ASN A 202 15.64 10.42 7.80
C ASN A 202 15.54 10.14 6.30
N HIS A 203 15.98 11.09 5.49
CA HIS A 203 16.02 11.00 4.04
C HIS A 203 17.41 11.35 3.50
N ASP A 204 17.76 10.82 2.34
CA ASP A 204 18.97 11.22 1.61
C ASP A 204 18.77 12.57 0.87
N ASN A 205 19.80 13.01 0.15
CA ASN A 205 19.74 14.27 -0.60
C ASN A 205 18.72 14.25 -1.75
N ASP A 206 18.33 13.06 -2.22
CA ASP A 206 17.35 12.89 -3.30
C ASP A 206 15.92 12.72 -2.74
N GLY A 207 15.77 12.71 -1.41
CA GLY A 207 14.49 12.58 -0.73
C GLY A 207 14.04 11.13 -0.57
N ASN A 208 14.92 10.15 -0.71
CA ASN A 208 14.60 8.75 -0.45
C ASN A 208 14.76 8.44 1.05
N PRO A 209 13.84 7.65 1.64
CA PRO A 209 13.94 7.30 3.05
C PRO A 209 15.17 6.42 3.31
N ILE A 210 15.94 6.77 4.34
CA ILE A 210 17.10 6.01 4.79
C ILE A 210 16.81 5.38 6.16
N PRO A 211 17.33 4.16 6.42
CA PRO A 211 17.14 3.50 7.70
C PRO A 211 17.67 4.31 8.88
N THR A 212 16.91 4.29 9.96
CA THR A 212 17.36 4.84 11.24
C THR A 212 18.40 3.91 11.86
N LEU A 213 19.37 4.47 12.57
CA LEU A 213 20.28 3.69 13.41
C LEU A 213 19.44 2.84 14.39
N PRO A 214 19.64 1.51 14.43
CA PRO A 214 18.94 0.64 15.38
C PRO A 214 19.15 1.11 16.83
N LYS A 215 18.08 1.19 17.61
CA LYS A 215 18.16 1.50 19.04
C LYS A 215 18.65 0.25 19.80
N ALA A 216 19.70 0.37 20.59
CA ALA A 216 20.18 -0.74 21.42
C ALA A 216 19.32 -0.85 22.69
N GLU A 217 18.17 -1.50 22.59
CA GLU A 217 17.29 -1.79 23.73
C GLU A 217 16.90 -3.28 23.75
N ASP A 218 16.77 -3.84 24.95
CA ASP A 218 16.50 -5.29 25.14
C ASP A 218 15.04 -5.68 24.82
N GLU A 219 14.12 -4.72 24.79
CA GLU A 219 12.69 -4.97 24.52
C GLU A 219 12.30 -4.57 23.09
N GLU A 220 11.74 -5.53 22.35
CA GLU A 220 11.11 -5.29 21.07
C GLU A 220 9.85 -4.44 21.26
N ALA A 221 9.83 -3.23 20.70
CA ALA A 221 8.63 -2.40 20.78
C ALA A 221 7.52 -3.00 19.92
N HIS A 222 6.31 -3.00 20.46
CA HIS A 222 5.11 -3.38 19.72
C HIS A 222 4.34 -2.13 19.31
N TYR A 223 4.18 -1.92 18.01
CA TYR A 223 3.31 -0.86 17.50
C TYR A 223 1.88 -1.39 17.33
N ASP A 224 1.02 -1.06 18.30
CA ASP A 224 -0.39 -1.47 18.36
C ASP A 224 -1.31 -0.50 17.60
N TRP A 225 -1.20 -0.51 16.27
CA TRP A 225 -2.03 0.30 15.38
C TRP A 225 -3.51 -0.13 15.35
N GLU A 226 -3.84 -1.34 15.84
CA GLU A 226 -5.22 -1.86 15.84
C GLU A 226 -6.11 -1.16 16.88
N ASN A 227 -5.50 -0.61 17.94
CA ASN A 227 -6.21 -0.05 19.09
C ASN A 227 -5.99 1.45 19.30
N GLU A 228 -5.12 2.10 18.51
CA GLU A 228 -4.94 3.55 18.58
C GLU A 228 -6.15 4.32 18.02
N ASP A 229 -6.33 5.58 18.47
CA ASP A 229 -7.33 6.47 17.88
C ASP A 229 -6.87 6.89 16.49
N ASN A 230 -7.44 6.26 15.47
CA ASN A 230 -7.07 6.48 14.08
C ASN A 230 -7.46 7.87 13.52
N LEU A 231 -8.15 8.72 14.30
CA LEU A 231 -8.35 10.13 13.96
C LEU A 231 -7.16 11.00 14.40
N GLN A 232 -6.36 10.55 15.37
CA GLN A 232 -5.12 11.22 15.77
C GLN A 232 -3.95 10.83 14.86
N PRO A 233 -2.80 11.55 14.90
CA PRO A 233 -1.57 11.12 14.24
C PRO A 233 -1.19 9.70 14.68
N LEU A 234 -0.81 8.86 13.71
CA LEU A 234 -0.51 7.45 13.95
C LEU A 234 0.90 7.26 14.51
N GLY A 235 1.04 6.44 15.55
CA GLY A 235 2.32 6.14 16.17
C GLY A 235 3.14 7.38 16.59
N SER A 236 4.46 7.22 16.70
CA SER A 236 5.38 8.30 17.04
C SER A 236 6.80 8.01 16.49
N ASN A 237 7.67 9.03 16.57
CA ASN A 237 9.09 8.88 16.25
C ASN A 237 9.83 7.95 17.22
N ASP A 238 9.21 7.48 18.32
CA ASP A 238 9.82 6.55 19.26
C ASP A 238 10.05 5.16 18.63
N PHE A 239 9.27 4.81 17.61
CA PHE A 239 9.42 3.58 16.84
C PHE A 239 10.57 3.62 15.83
N LEU A 240 11.13 4.81 15.51
CA LEU A 240 12.31 4.89 14.64
C LEU A 240 13.47 4.10 15.24
N GLY A 241 14.10 3.27 14.42
CA GLY A 241 15.18 2.37 14.78
C GLY A 241 14.72 1.12 15.53
N ARG A 242 13.43 0.76 15.54
CA ARG A 242 12.87 -0.40 16.28
C ARG A 242 12.33 -1.52 15.40
N GLY A 243 13.09 -1.90 14.37
CA GLY A 243 12.82 -3.09 13.54
C GLY A 243 11.40 -3.16 12.98
N ILE A 244 10.66 -4.22 13.32
CA ILE A 244 9.30 -4.48 12.83
C ILE A 244 8.35 -3.32 13.15
N ALA A 245 8.48 -2.68 14.31
CA ALA A 245 7.60 -1.57 14.70
C ALA A 245 7.81 -0.33 13.80
N GLU A 246 9.06 0.01 13.46
CA GLU A 246 9.34 1.08 12.50
C GLU A 246 8.72 0.76 11.14
N TRP A 247 8.92 -0.48 10.67
CA TRP A 247 8.42 -0.91 9.37
C TRP A 247 6.88 -0.91 9.31
N LYS A 248 6.20 -1.37 10.37
CA LYS A 248 4.74 -1.32 10.47
C LYS A 248 4.24 0.12 10.43
N LEU A 249 4.84 1.03 11.21
CA LEU A 249 4.45 2.44 11.21
C LEU A 249 4.65 3.10 9.84
N ARG A 250 5.81 2.87 9.21
CA ARG A 250 6.06 3.34 7.82
C ARG A 250 5.00 2.86 6.85
N THR A 251 4.65 1.57 6.92
CA THR A 251 3.66 0.96 6.03
C THR A 251 2.26 1.52 6.28
N MET A 252 1.87 1.68 7.55
CA MET A 252 0.60 2.27 7.94
C MET A 252 0.48 3.72 7.47
N LEU A 253 1.53 4.54 7.63
CA LEU A 253 1.53 5.92 7.14
C LEU A 253 1.47 5.99 5.60
N MET A 254 2.27 5.18 4.89
CA MET A 254 2.41 5.28 3.43
C MET A 254 1.24 4.68 2.63
N SER A 255 0.51 3.71 3.18
CA SER A 255 -0.63 3.12 2.46
C SER A 255 -1.67 2.40 3.32
N GLY A 256 -1.28 1.88 4.49
CA GLY A 256 -2.17 1.06 5.31
C GLY A 256 -3.34 1.83 5.91
N SER A 257 -3.07 3.01 6.47
CA SER A 257 -4.08 3.86 7.10
C SER A 257 -5.19 4.24 6.13
N ILE A 258 -4.85 4.68 4.92
CA ILE A 258 -5.88 5.11 3.95
C ILE A 258 -6.77 3.95 3.50
N LEU A 259 -6.23 2.74 3.34
CA LEU A 259 -7.04 1.54 3.03
C LEU A 259 -7.93 1.14 4.21
N ALA A 260 -7.35 1.07 5.41
CA ALA A 260 -8.06 0.74 6.65
C ALA A 260 -9.21 1.72 6.91
N LYS A 261 -8.96 3.02 6.79
CA LYS A 261 -9.94 4.10 6.89
C LYS A 261 -11.00 4.04 5.79
N GLY A 262 -10.63 3.65 4.58
CA GLY A 262 -11.58 3.38 3.49
C GLY A 262 -12.56 2.25 3.83
N CYS A 263 -12.05 1.13 4.36
CA CYS A 263 -12.87 -0.01 4.78
C CYS A 263 -13.80 0.38 5.95
N GLN A 264 -13.28 1.09 6.96
CA GLN A 264 -14.08 1.60 8.08
C GLN A 264 -15.15 2.61 7.61
N GLY A 265 -14.78 3.55 6.76
CA GLY A 265 -15.71 4.53 6.19
C GLY A 265 -16.84 3.87 5.41
N ALA A 266 -16.56 2.77 4.71
CA ALA A 266 -17.58 2.01 4.01
C ALA A 266 -18.60 1.37 4.97
N MET A 267 -18.16 0.93 6.15
CA MET A 267 -19.05 0.43 7.21
C MET A 267 -19.90 1.54 7.82
N LYS A 268 -19.31 2.73 8.02
CA LYS A 268 -20.03 3.94 8.46
C LYS A 268 -21.16 4.31 7.49
N LEU A 269 -20.88 4.30 6.19
CA LEU A 269 -21.89 4.59 5.16
C LEU A 269 -23.03 3.56 5.13
N ALA A 270 -22.76 2.32 5.56
CA ALA A 270 -23.75 1.24 5.63
C ALA A 270 -24.42 1.10 7.01
N ASN A 271 -24.13 1.98 7.97
CA ASN A 271 -24.65 1.94 9.35
C ASN A 271 -24.46 0.57 10.02
N ARG A 272 -23.25 -0.03 9.91
CA ARG A 272 -22.96 -1.36 10.48
C ARG A 272 -22.57 -1.34 11.96
N GLY A 273 -22.30 -0.16 12.50
CA GLY A 273 -21.98 0.05 13.91
C GLY A 273 -20.49 -0.12 14.23
N PRO A 274 -20.07 0.33 15.41
CA PRO A 274 -18.66 0.57 15.76
C PRO A 274 -17.79 -0.70 15.75
N GLU A 275 -18.36 -1.85 16.10
CA GLU A 275 -17.61 -3.12 16.10
C GLU A 275 -17.25 -3.57 14.69
N VAL A 276 -18.22 -3.54 13.76
CA VAL A 276 -17.99 -3.90 12.36
C VAL A 276 -17.08 -2.87 11.68
N GLU A 277 -17.26 -1.59 12.01
CA GLU A 277 -16.36 -0.51 11.58
C GLU A 277 -14.91 -0.76 12.01
N LYS A 278 -14.68 -1.12 13.28
CA LYS A 278 -13.34 -1.44 13.80
C LYS A 278 -12.76 -2.69 13.13
N ASN A 279 -13.54 -3.76 12.98
CA ASN A 279 -13.08 -4.97 12.31
C ASN A 279 -12.71 -4.72 10.83
N ALA A 280 -13.43 -3.83 10.15
CA ALA A 280 -13.11 -3.44 8.77
C ALA A 280 -11.83 -2.60 8.70
N TYR A 281 -11.60 -1.71 9.66
CA TYR A 281 -10.32 -0.98 9.80
C TYR A 281 -9.15 -1.97 9.92
N ILE A 282 -9.25 -2.90 10.87
CA ILE A 282 -8.20 -3.89 11.15
C ILE A 282 -7.96 -4.81 9.95
N LEU A 283 -9.01 -5.31 9.30
CA LEU A 283 -8.85 -6.13 8.08
C LEU A 283 -8.10 -5.36 6.97
N GLY A 284 -8.48 -4.10 6.73
CA GLY A 284 -7.83 -3.27 5.73
C GLY A 284 -6.36 -3.01 6.03
N GLY A 285 -6.00 -2.78 7.30
CA GLY A 285 -4.62 -2.57 7.71
C GLY A 285 -3.74 -3.82 7.55
N HIS A 286 -4.21 -5.00 7.97
CA HIS A 286 -3.45 -6.24 7.76
C HIS A 286 -3.30 -6.60 6.28
N LEU A 287 -4.31 -6.34 5.44
CA LEU A 287 -4.19 -6.51 3.99
C LEU A 287 -3.11 -5.59 3.39
N ALA A 288 -3.01 -4.35 3.87
CA ALA A 288 -1.95 -3.44 3.44
C ALA A 288 -0.56 -3.90 3.89
N LEU A 289 -0.43 -4.36 5.14
CA LEU A 289 0.82 -4.89 5.67
C LEU A 289 1.27 -6.14 4.89
N LEU A 290 0.37 -7.10 4.67
CA LEU A 290 0.64 -8.30 3.89
C LEU A 290 1.07 -7.97 2.44
N TRP A 291 0.39 -7.02 1.80
CA TRP A 291 0.76 -6.57 0.46
C TRP A 291 2.12 -5.86 0.43
N GLN A 292 2.42 -5.01 1.42
CA GLN A 292 3.70 -4.33 1.47
C GLN A 292 4.86 -5.30 1.72
N LEU A 293 4.66 -6.36 2.52
CA LEU A 293 5.65 -7.44 2.66
C LEU A 293 5.97 -8.07 1.31
N TYR A 294 4.93 -8.43 0.54
CA TYR A 294 5.12 -8.96 -0.81
C TYR A 294 5.93 -8.01 -1.69
N LEU A 295 5.60 -6.72 -1.70
CA LEU A 295 6.31 -5.73 -2.51
C LEU A 295 7.77 -5.60 -2.08
N ASP A 296 8.04 -5.48 -0.78
CA ASP A 296 9.39 -5.33 -0.24
C ASP A 296 10.25 -6.57 -0.52
N VAL A 297 9.70 -7.76 -0.33
CA VAL A 297 10.37 -9.04 -0.59
C VAL A 297 10.66 -9.19 -2.07
N LYS A 298 9.65 -9.03 -2.92
CA LYS A 298 9.80 -9.12 -4.37
C LYS A 298 10.87 -8.16 -4.86
N ASP A 299 10.82 -6.90 -4.45
CA ASP A 299 11.75 -5.88 -4.91
C ASP A 299 13.18 -6.18 -4.43
N PHE A 300 13.34 -6.60 -3.17
CA PHE A 300 14.63 -7.01 -2.60
C PHE A 300 15.28 -8.16 -3.37
N PHE A 301 14.52 -9.21 -3.70
CA PHE A 301 15.06 -10.39 -4.37
C PHE A 301 15.19 -10.25 -5.89
N THR A 302 14.37 -9.42 -6.53
CA THR A 302 14.41 -9.23 -8.00
C THR A 302 15.32 -8.09 -8.44
N HIS A 303 15.49 -7.04 -7.61
CA HIS A 303 16.27 -5.85 -7.95
C HIS A 303 17.34 -5.54 -6.88
N PRO A 304 18.43 -6.34 -6.80
CA PRO A 304 19.46 -6.18 -5.77
C PRO A 304 20.28 -4.87 -5.84
N TYR A 305 19.95 -3.98 -6.79
CA TYR A 305 20.59 -2.69 -7.01
C TYR A 305 19.67 -1.49 -6.76
N SER A 306 18.37 -1.70 -6.47
CA SER A 306 17.40 -0.60 -6.40
C SER A 306 16.18 -0.87 -5.50
N TYR A 307 16.34 -1.71 -4.47
CA TYR A 307 15.28 -2.02 -3.51
C TYR A 307 15.10 -0.92 -2.45
N SER A 308 13.97 -0.89 -1.75
CA SER A 308 13.76 0.05 -0.64
C SER A 308 14.68 -0.26 0.55
N LEU A 309 15.54 0.68 0.95
CA LEU A 309 16.41 0.52 2.13
C LEU A 309 15.62 0.41 3.44
N VAL A 310 14.41 0.96 3.49
CA VAL A 310 13.50 0.88 4.65
C VAL A 310 12.46 -0.23 4.50
N GLY A 311 12.58 -1.08 3.48
CA GLY A 311 11.72 -2.25 3.29
C GLY A 311 11.95 -3.33 4.35
N ALA A 312 10.99 -4.26 4.49
CA ALA A 312 11.00 -5.25 5.56
C ALA A 312 12.31 -6.06 5.66
N PRO A 313 12.88 -6.63 4.57
CA PRO A 313 14.10 -7.42 4.66
C PRO A 313 15.28 -6.65 5.28
N THR A 314 15.43 -5.37 4.90
CA THR A 314 16.53 -4.52 5.37
C THR A 314 16.28 -3.98 6.78
N THR A 315 15.08 -3.46 7.07
CA THR A 315 14.75 -2.89 8.39
C THR A 315 14.84 -3.95 9.48
N ILE A 316 14.36 -5.17 9.24
CA ILE A 316 14.45 -6.28 10.20
C ILE A 316 15.91 -6.71 10.39
N ALA A 317 16.68 -6.83 9.30
CA ALA A 317 18.09 -7.22 9.39
C ALA A 317 18.95 -6.21 10.15
N LEU A 318 18.70 -4.91 9.94
CA LEU A 318 19.43 -3.85 10.65
C LEU A 318 19.14 -3.89 12.16
N TRP A 319 17.89 -4.16 12.56
CA TRP A 319 17.53 -4.29 13.97
C TRP A 319 18.21 -5.49 14.63
N GLU A 320 18.09 -6.68 14.04
CA GLU A 320 18.67 -7.91 14.58
C GLU A 320 20.20 -7.95 14.51
N TYR A 321 20.79 -7.29 13.51
CA TYR A 321 22.23 -7.26 13.27
C TYR A 321 22.71 -5.80 13.08
N PRO A 322 22.80 -5.00 14.16
CA PRO A 322 23.13 -3.57 14.06
C PRO A 322 24.48 -3.26 13.41
N THR A 323 25.41 -4.23 13.38
CA THR A 323 26.70 -4.10 12.69
C THR A 323 26.57 -3.86 11.19
N ILE A 324 25.49 -4.32 10.57
CA ILE A 324 25.19 -4.10 9.14
C ILE A 324 24.95 -2.61 8.84
N TYR A 325 24.49 -1.85 9.83
CA TYR A 325 24.30 -0.40 9.69
C TYR A 325 25.61 0.34 9.33
N GLY A 326 26.77 -0.27 9.60
CA GLY A 326 28.08 0.24 9.19
C GLY A 326 28.14 0.63 7.71
N HIS A 327 27.54 -0.18 6.81
CA HIS A 327 27.50 0.11 5.38
C HIS A 327 26.75 1.42 5.05
N ILE A 328 25.71 1.73 5.81
CA ILE A 328 24.92 2.97 5.62
C ILE A 328 25.63 4.15 6.27
N PHE A 329 26.24 3.92 7.44
CA PHE A 329 26.97 4.94 8.17
C PHE A 329 28.20 5.43 7.39
N GLU A 330 28.98 4.52 6.79
CA GLU A 330 30.14 4.84 5.95
C GLU A 330 29.73 5.76 4.78
N SER A 331 28.72 5.36 4.00
CA SER A 331 28.17 6.18 2.90
C SER A 331 27.73 7.57 3.36
N LYS A 332 27.11 7.67 4.54
CA LYS A 332 26.67 8.95 5.12
C LYS A 332 27.85 9.85 5.49
N VAL A 333 28.91 9.30 6.06
CA VAL A 333 30.12 10.04 6.45
C VAL A 333 30.89 10.49 5.22
N GLU A 334 31.07 9.61 4.24
CA GLU A 334 31.81 9.86 3.01
C GLU A 334 31.03 10.69 1.98
N LYS A 335 29.72 10.89 2.21
CA LYS A 335 28.79 11.54 1.27
C LYS A 335 28.74 10.82 -0.09
N THR A 336 28.90 9.51 -0.05
CA THR A 336 28.77 8.63 -1.21
C THR A 336 27.40 7.93 -1.18
N PRO A 337 26.86 7.48 -2.34
CA PRO A 337 25.65 6.67 -2.37
C PRO A 337 25.84 5.35 -1.60
N VAL A 338 24.74 4.82 -1.06
CA VAL A 338 24.75 3.48 -0.44
C VAL A 338 24.98 2.41 -1.51
N GLU A 339 25.94 1.52 -1.29
CA GLU A 339 26.22 0.39 -2.16
C GLU A 339 25.18 -0.73 -1.96
N PHE A 340 24.04 -0.60 -2.65
CA PHE A 340 22.87 -1.50 -2.54
C PHE A 340 23.22 -2.99 -2.59
N LYS A 341 24.12 -3.36 -3.51
CA LYS A 341 24.52 -4.76 -3.72
C LYS A 341 25.26 -5.33 -2.50
N GLN A 342 26.15 -4.55 -1.89
CA GLN A 342 26.90 -4.98 -0.72
C GLN A 342 25.96 -5.15 0.48
N LEU A 343 25.12 -4.15 0.74
CA LEU A 343 24.11 -4.22 1.80
C LEU A 343 23.15 -5.41 1.58
N HIS A 344 22.72 -5.66 0.35
CA HIS A 344 21.84 -6.79 0.02
C HIS A 344 22.49 -8.13 0.39
N TYR A 345 23.77 -8.35 0.07
CA TYR A 345 24.46 -9.58 0.47
C TYR A 345 24.63 -9.67 1.99
N SER A 346 24.95 -8.58 2.68
CA SER A 346 25.05 -8.55 4.15
C SER A 346 23.71 -8.89 4.82
N VAL A 347 22.59 -8.40 4.27
CA VAL A 347 21.25 -8.76 4.75
C VAL A 347 20.96 -10.25 4.51
N ARG A 348 21.30 -10.78 3.32
CA ARG A 348 21.04 -12.19 2.96
C ARG A 348 21.82 -13.21 3.77
N THR A 349 22.94 -12.85 4.38
CA THR A 349 23.73 -13.76 5.23
C THR A 349 23.21 -13.86 6.66
N THR A 350 22.20 -13.07 7.01
CA THR A 350 21.61 -13.04 8.35
C THR A 350 20.45 -14.01 8.50
N ARG A 351 19.95 -14.18 9.73
CA ARG A 351 18.68 -14.87 10.00
C ARG A 351 17.46 -13.96 9.96
N SER A 352 17.58 -12.72 9.46
CA SER A 352 16.46 -11.78 9.37
C SER A 352 15.27 -12.35 8.59
N MET A 353 15.54 -13.23 7.63
CA MET A 353 14.53 -13.91 6.82
C MET A 353 13.61 -14.81 7.66
N GLU A 354 14.09 -15.42 8.74
CA GLU A 354 13.25 -16.22 9.63
C GLU A 354 12.22 -15.35 10.36
N TYR A 355 12.62 -14.15 10.79
CA TYR A 355 11.72 -13.18 11.43
C TYR A 355 10.74 -12.56 10.43
N LEU A 356 11.20 -12.30 9.21
CA LEU A 356 10.35 -11.84 8.11
C LEU A 356 9.26 -12.88 7.77
N MET A 357 9.59 -14.18 7.72
CA MET A 357 8.61 -15.24 7.50
C MET A 357 7.59 -15.31 8.64
N LYS A 358 8.02 -15.20 9.90
CA LYS A 358 7.10 -15.14 11.05
C LYS A 358 6.15 -13.94 10.96
N LEU A 359 6.67 -12.77 10.58
CA LEU A 359 5.84 -11.58 10.37
C LEU A 359 4.83 -11.80 9.24
N LEU A 360 5.26 -12.37 8.11
CA LEU A 360 4.39 -12.72 6.99
C LEU A 360 3.25 -13.65 7.40
N ASP A 361 3.55 -14.71 8.14
CA ASP A 361 2.56 -15.67 8.64
C ASP A 361 1.57 -15.01 9.61
N ASN A 362 2.06 -14.17 10.53
CA ASN A 362 1.21 -13.46 11.50
C ASN A 362 0.23 -12.49 10.80
N GLU A 363 0.70 -11.73 9.82
CA GLU A 363 -0.16 -10.80 9.06
C GLU A 363 -1.18 -11.58 8.21
N PHE A 364 -0.75 -12.68 7.58
CA PHE A 364 -1.64 -13.56 6.82
C PHE A 364 -2.73 -14.19 7.68
N GLU A 365 -2.39 -14.77 8.83
CA GLU A 365 -3.35 -15.34 9.78
C GLU A 365 -4.36 -14.30 10.27
N SER A 366 -3.89 -13.06 10.50
CA SER A 366 -4.74 -11.95 10.91
C SER A 366 -5.73 -11.57 9.81
N VAL A 367 -5.31 -11.50 8.54
CA VAL A 367 -6.23 -11.29 7.41
C VAL A 367 -7.30 -12.38 7.36
N LEU A 368 -6.92 -13.67 7.48
CA LEU A 368 -7.89 -14.77 7.47
C LEU A 368 -8.87 -14.71 8.65
N LYS A 369 -8.39 -14.33 9.83
CA LYS A 369 -9.20 -14.17 11.04
C LYS A 369 -10.26 -13.09 10.85
N TYR A 370 -9.88 -11.88 10.43
CA TYR A 370 -10.80 -10.76 10.32
C TYR A 370 -11.72 -10.87 9.08
N ALA A 371 -11.25 -11.45 7.98
CA ALA A 371 -12.12 -11.70 6.82
C ALA A 371 -13.31 -12.61 7.16
N LYS A 372 -13.13 -13.60 8.04
CA LYS A 372 -14.18 -14.53 8.49
C LYS A 372 -15.21 -13.90 9.43
N MET A 373 -14.97 -12.70 9.95
CA MET A 373 -15.93 -12.01 10.83
C MET A 373 -17.12 -11.41 10.06
N PHE A 374 -17.02 -11.33 8.73
CA PHE A 374 -18.05 -10.76 7.87
C PHE A 374 -18.99 -11.85 7.33
N PRO A 375 -20.31 -11.58 7.23
CA PRO A 375 -21.31 -12.60 6.87
C PRO A 375 -21.31 -13.03 5.39
N GLY A 376 -20.84 -12.21 4.46
CA GLY A 376 -20.84 -12.50 3.02
C GLY A 376 -19.73 -13.46 2.64
N GLU A 377 -20.10 -14.73 2.40
CA GLU A 377 -19.16 -15.83 2.15
C GLU A 377 -18.36 -15.66 0.86
N ASP A 378 -18.97 -15.17 -0.22
CA ASP A 378 -18.32 -15.00 -1.52
C ASP A 378 -17.21 -13.93 -1.48
N ALA A 379 -17.55 -12.73 -0.99
CA ALA A 379 -16.60 -11.63 -0.88
C ALA A 379 -15.52 -11.88 0.19
N SER A 380 -15.87 -12.55 1.30
CA SER A 380 -14.89 -12.99 2.30
C SER A 380 -13.93 -14.03 1.72
N ALA A 381 -14.42 -14.99 0.94
CA ALA A 381 -13.59 -16.00 0.28
C ALA A 381 -12.64 -15.34 -0.75
N ALA A 382 -13.09 -14.33 -1.49
CA ALA A 382 -12.23 -13.58 -2.40
C ALA A 382 -11.10 -12.84 -1.68
N LEU A 383 -11.38 -12.18 -0.56
CA LEU A 383 -10.35 -11.53 0.28
C LEU A 383 -9.33 -12.55 0.80
N GLN A 384 -9.79 -13.71 1.26
CA GLN A 384 -8.92 -14.81 1.69
C GLN A 384 -8.08 -15.35 0.53
N LYS A 385 -8.67 -15.52 -0.66
CA LYS A 385 -7.96 -15.96 -1.87
C LYS A 385 -6.87 -14.98 -2.26
N MET A 386 -7.13 -13.67 -2.24
CA MET A 386 -6.12 -12.64 -2.44
C MET A 386 -4.96 -12.80 -1.45
N ALA A 387 -5.26 -12.94 -0.15
CA ALA A 387 -4.25 -13.13 0.89
C ALA A 387 -3.40 -14.38 0.68
N ILE A 388 -4.03 -15.51 0.30
CA ILE A 388 -3.36 -16.78 0.01
C ILE A 388 -2.40 -16.63 -1.18
N THR A 389 -2.85 -15.98 -2.26
CA THR A 389 -2.01 -15.76 -3.44
C THR A 389 -0.81 -14.86 -3.12
N ILE A 390 -1.02 -13.77 -2.37
CA ILE A 390 0.06 -12.86 -1.96
C ILE A 390 1.07 -13.59 -1.07
N HIS A 391 0.60 -14.33 -0.07
CA HIS A 391 1.44 -15.10 0.85
C HIS A 391 2.26 -16.15 0.08
N GLY A 392 1.62 -16.92 -0.81
CA GLY A 392 2.27 -17.92 -1.64
C GLY A 392 3.33 -17.34 -2.59
N GLU A 393 3.02 -16.27 -3.33
CA GLU A 393 4.01 -15.60 -4.18
C GLU A 393 5.16 -15.01 -3.35
N THR A 394 4.90 -14.51 -2.14
CA THR A 394 5.95 -13.97 -1.26
C THR A 394 6.93 -15.07 -0.84
N LEU A 395 6.43 -16.25 -0.45
CA LEU A 395 7.27 -17.38 -0.10
C LEU A 395 8.14 -17.85 -1.27
N GLN A 396 7.60 -17.87 -2.49
CA GLN A 396 8.37 -18.21 -3.70
C GLN A 396 9.55 -17.29 -3.97
N TYR A 397 9.51 -16.02 -3.51
CA TYR A 397 10.65 -15.11 -3.62
C TYR A 397 11.70 -15.34 -2.53
N ILE A 398 11.30 -15.88 -1.37
CA ILE A 398 12.19 -16.13 -0.22
C ILE A 398 12.96 -17.46 -0.40
N GLU A 399 12.27 -18.50 -0.89
CA GLU A 399 12.84 -19.83 -1.22
C GLU A 399 13.78 -19.78 -2.44
#